data_AF-A0A7K3PZ84-F1
#
_entry.id   AF-A0A7K3PZ84-F1
#
_cell.length_a   1.000
_cell.length_b   1.000
_cell.length_c   1.000
_cell.angle_alpha   90.00
_cell.angle_beta   90.00
_cell.angle_gamma   90.00
#
_symmetry.space_group_name_H-M   'P 1'
#
loop_
_entity.id
_entity.type
_entity.pdbx_description
1 polymer ?
#
loop_
_entity_poly.entity_id
_entity_poly.type
_entity_poly.pdbx_seq_one_letter_code
_entity_poly.pdbx_strand_id
1 'polypeptide(L)'
;ARGRPARVDPRADWGPYRPWAEPFALLAEGRDSEARGALRALPEPPPDLLYEALCCAEAAAALDLGDRPALRRTYDRLLPAAGELAGAGSGLLTFGPVDGWLAAIRRALDA
;
A
#
# COMPACT_ATOMS: atom_id res chain seq x y z
N ALA A 1 5.16 12.46 23.16
CA ALA A 1 6.39 12.05 22.46
C ALA A 1 6.17 12.22 20.96
N ARG A 2 6.99 12.99 20.25
CA ARG A 2 6.92 13.13 18.78
C ARG A 2 7.64 11.93 18.15
N GLY A 3 7.15 11.42 17.02
CA GLY A 3 7.81 10.36 16.24
C GLY A 3 7.52 8.91 16.65
N ARG A 4 6.55 8.65 17.54
CA ARG A 4 6.05 7.28 17.75
C ARG A 4 4.90 7.00 16.77
N PRO A 5 4.81 5.79 16.19
CA PRO A 5 3.67 5.41 15.38
C PRO A 5 2.38 5.61 16.17
N ALA A 6 1.34 6.13 15.52
CA ALA A 6 0.03 6.21 16.14
C ALA A 6 -0.46 4.80 16.47
N ARG A 7 -1.11 4.62 17.63
CA ARG A 7 -1.88 3.40 17.87
C ARG A 7 -3.10 3.46 16.95
N VAL A 8 -3.15 2.55 15.99
CA VAL A 8 -4.26 2.39 15.06
C VAL A 8 -5.08 1.20 15.51
N ASP A 9 -6.40 1.36 15.62
CA ASP A 9 -7.32 0.24 15.85
C ASP A 9 -7.64 -0.41 14.49
N PRO A 10 -7.22 -1.67 14.25
CA PRO A 10 -7.52 -2.36 13.00
C PRO A 10 -9.02 -2.57 12.78
N ARG A 11 -9.82 -2.59 13.86
CA ARG A 11 -11.28 -2.79 13.82
C ARG A 11 -12.07 -1.50 13.68
N ALA A 12 -11.39 -0.35 13.55
CA ALA A 12 -12.04 0.91 13.27
C ALA A 12 -12.91 0.87 12.01
N ASP A 13 -13.81 1.84 11.88
CA ASP A 13 -14.57 2.01 10.65
C ASP A 13 -13.71 2.71 9.59
N TRP A 14 -13.07 1.89 8.75
CA TRP A 14 -12.27 2.34 7.62
C TRP A 14 -13.11 2.75 6.39
N GLY A 15 -14.44 2.60 6.47
CA GLY A 15 -15.36 2.90 5.38
C GLY A 15 -14.90 2.28 4.04
N PRO A 16 -14.85 3.06 2.94
CA PRO A 16 -14.47 2.54 1.63
C PRO A 16 -13.02 2.06 1.54
N TYR A 17 -12.15 2.43 2.49
CA TYR A 17 -10.74 2.04 2.50
C TYR A 17 -10.48 0.74 3.28
N ARG A 18 -11.51 0.11 3.85
CA ARG A 18 -11.40 -1.18 4.55
C ARG A 18 -10.61 -2.23 3.76
N PRO A 19 -10.79 -2.41 2.43
CA PRO A 19 -10.00 -3.39 1.68
C PRO A 19 -8.49 -3.19 1.81
N TRP A 20 -8.00 -1.95 1.81
CA TRP A 20 -6.57 -1.65 1.94
C TRP A 20 -6.05 -1.73 3.37
N ALA A 21 -6.92 -1.59 4.38
CA ALA A 21 -6.55 -1.75 5.79
C ALA A 21 -6.46 -3.24 6.20
N GLU A 22 -7.29 -4.10 5.61
CA GLU A 22 -7.46 -5.51 6.01
C GLU A 22 -6.14 -6.33 5.97
N PRO A 23 -5.28 -6.25 4.94
CA PRO A 23 -4.01 -7.00 4.93
C PRO A 23 -3.12 -6.65 6.13
N PHE A 24 -3.05 -5.38 6.53
CA PHE A 24 -2.25 -4.94 7.66
C PHE A 24 -2.84 -5.38 9.00
N ALA A 25 -4.17 -5.39 9.12
CA ALA A 25 -4.85 -5.91 10.31
C ALA A 25 -4.51 -7.39 10.52
N LEU A 26 -4.55 -8.19 9.44
CA LEU A 26 -4.23 -9.61 9.46
C LEU A 26 -2.75 -9.86 9.73
N LEU A 27 -1.84 -9.07 9.15
CA LEU A 27 -0.41 -9.12 9.44
C LEU A 27 -0.11 -8.82 10.91
N ALA A 28 -0.77 -7.82 11.50
CA ALA A 28 -0.61 -7.49 12.92
C ALA A 28 -1.08 -8.63 13.85
N GLU A 29 -2.00 -9.47 13.38
CA GLU A 29 -2.47 -10.68 14.07
C GLU A 29 -1.62 -11.94 13.74
N GLY A 30 -0.61 -11.84 12.87
CA GLY A 30 0.23 -12.97 12.45
C GLY A 30 -0.44 -13.94 11.46
N ARG A 31 -1.45 -13.46 10.72
CA ARG A 31 -2.30 -14.26 9.82
C ARG A 31 -1.88 -14.11 8.35
N ASP A 32 -0.63 -14.39 8.04
CA ASP A 32 0.01 -14.12 6.74
C ASP A 32 -0.73 -14.73 5.53
N SER A 33 -1.27 -15.94 5.65
CA SER A 33 -2.01 -16.61 4.57
C SER A 33 -3.30 -15.86 4.23
N GLU A 34 -4.00 -15.37 5.24
CA GLU A 34 -5.25 -14.62 5.08
C GLU A 34 -4.95 -13.21 4.60
N ALA A 35 -3.88 -12.58 5.12
CA ALA A 35 -3.40 -11.29 4.64
C ALA A 35 -3.07 -11.34 3.13
N ARG A 36 -2.42 -12.42 2.67
CA ARG A 36 -2.16 -12.65 1.24
C ARG A 36 -3.43 -12.85 0.44
N GLY A 37 -4.43 -13.53 1.00
CA GLY A 37 -5.76 -13.64 0.41
C GLY A 37 -6.42 -12.27 0.23
N ALA A 38 -6.44 -11.45 1.29
CA ALA A 38 -6.98 -10.10 1.27
C ALA A 38 -6.25 -9.19 0.27
N LEU A 39 -4.91 -9.22 0.26
CA LEU A 39 -4.08 -8.48 -0.70
C LEU A 39 -4.43 -8.82 -2.15
N ARG A 40 -4.60 -10.11 -2.46
CA ARG A 40 -4.94 -10.57 -3.82
C ARG A 40 -6.39 -10.26 -4.22
N ALA A 41 -7.26 -10.05 -3.24
CA ALA A 41 -8.66 -9.67 -3.45
C ALA A 41 -8.87 -8.15 -3.54
N LEU A 42 -7.82 -7.34 -3.39
CA LEU A 42 -7.92 -5.90 -3.53
C LEU A 42 -8.49 -5.51 -4.90
N PRO A 43 -9.47 -4.59 -4.94
CA PRO A 43 -9.89 -3.99 -6.19
C PRO A 43 -8.78 -3.08 -6.73
N GLU A 44 -8.85 -2.73 -8.00
CA GLU A 44 -8.12 -1.57 -8.50
C GLU A 44 -8.57 -0.32 -7.74
N PRO A 45 -7.64 0.53 -7.24
CA PRO A 45 -8.01 1.80 -6.65
C PRO A 45 -8.85 2.66 -7.61
N PRO A 46 -9.87 3.38 -7.10
CA PRO A 46 -10.58 4.37 -7.91
C PRO A 46 -9.61 5.39 -8.52
N PRO A 47 -9.81 5.82 -9.78
CA PRO A 47 -8.95 6.80 -10.44
C PRO A 47 -9.24 8.21 -9.93
N ASP A 48 -8.94 8.46 -8.66
CA ASP A 48 -9.14 9.72 -7.95
C ASP A 48 -7.84 10.22 -7.30
N LEU A 49 -7.93 11.27 -6.47
CA LEU A 49 -6.80 11.94 -5.84
C LEU A 49 -6.00 11.07 -4.83
N LEU A 50 -6.47 9.87 -4.52
CA LEU A 50 -5.82 8.91 -3.63
C LEU A 50 -5.24 7.69 -4.38
N TYR A 51 -5.31 7.66 -5.72
CA TYR A 51 -4.88 6.51 -6.52
C TYR A 51 -3.46 6.06 -6.17
N GLU A 52 -2.48 6.95 -6.17
CA GLU A 52 -1.08 6.62 -5.87
C GLU A 52 -0.92 6.20 -4.41
N ALA A 53 -1.65 6.82 -3.48
CA ALA A 53 -1.59 6.46 -2.06
C ALA A 53 -2.09 5.04 -1.81
N LEU A 54 -3.21 4.66 -2.45
CA LEU A 54 -3.76 3.31 -2.34
C LEU A 54 -2.88 2.27 -3.06
N CYS A 55 -2.23 2.64 -4.17
CA CYS A 55 -1.21 1.80 -4.80
C CYS A 55 0.02 1.60 -3.89
N CYS A 56 0.48 2.64 -3.19
CA CYS A 56 1.54 2.52 -2.20
C CYS A 56 1.14 1.64 -0.99
N ALA A 57 -0.11 1.72 -0.53
CA ALA A 57 -0.62 0.83 0.51
C ALA A 57 -0.64 -0.64 0.05
N GLU A 58 -1.10 -0.93 -1.18
CA GLU A 58 -1.01 -2.27 -1.77
C GLU A 58 0.46 -2.73 -1.87
N ALA A 59 1.37 -1.86 -2.33
CA ALA A 59 2.78 -2.18 -2.46
C ALA A 59 3.44 -2.49 -1.10
N ALA A 60 3.10 -1.75 -0.04
CA ALA A 60 3.62 -1.98 1.30
C ALA A 60 3.23 -3.37 1.83
N ALA A 61 1.94 -3.74 1.73
CA ALA A 61 1.50 -5.07 2.12
C ALA A 61 2.15 -6.17 1.25
N ALA A 62 2.32 -5.92 -0.05
CA ALA A 62 2.98 -6.86 -0.96
C ALA A 62 4.47 -7.05 -0.65
N LEU A 63 5.17 -6.00 -0.21
CA LEU A 63 6.56 -6.08 0.24
C LEU A 63 6.68 -6.92 1.51
N ASP A 64 5.82 -6.68 2.51
CA ASP A 64 5.82 -7.45 3.76
C ASP A 64 5.52 -8.94 3.52
N LEU A 65 4.61 -9.25 2.58
CA LEU A 65 4.19 -10.61 2.25
C LEU A 65 5.05 -11.31 1.19
N GLY A 66 5.98 -10.59 0.55
CA GLY A 66 6.75 -11.06 -0.60
C GLY A 66 5.90 -11.43 -1.83
N ASP A 67 4.73 -10.80 -2.01
CA ASP A 67 3.81 -11.15 -3.11
C ASP A 67 4.24 -10.50 -4.44
N ARG A 68 5.07 -11.24 -5.20
CA ARG A 68 5.63 -10.78 -6.48
C ARG A 68 4.57 -10.35 -7.52
N PRO A 69 3.43 -11.06 -7.70
CA PRO A 69 2.36 -10.59 -8.58
C PRO A 69 1.82 -9.21 -8.19
N ALA A 70 1.53 -8.96 -6.90
CA ALA A 70 1.08 -7.66 -6.43
C ALA A 70 2.15 -6.57 -6.60
N LEU A 71 3.42 -6.91 -6.33
CA LEU A 71 4.56 -6.01 -6.57
C LEU A 71 4.66 -5.60 -8.05
N ARG A 72 4.51 -6.53 -9.01
CA ARG A 72 4.53 -6.18 -10.44
C ARG A 72 3.39 -5.23 -10.80
N ARG A 73 2.16 -5.53 -10.36
CA ARG A 73 0.99 -4.69 -10.65
C ARG A 73 1.14 -3.28 -10.08
N THR A 74 1.56 -3.16 -8.83
CA THR A 74 1.74 -1.86 -8.19
C THR A 74 2.90 -1.07 -8.80
N TYR A 75 3.98 -1.74 -9.22
CA TYR A 75 5.04 -1.09 -10.01
C TYR A 75 4.48 -0.45 -11.28
N ASP A 76 3.71 -1.22 -12.07
CA ASP A 76 3.18 -0.75 -13.35
C ASP A 76 2.17 0.41 -13.16
N ARG A 77 1.37 0.37 -12.09
CA ARG A 77 0.43 1.45 -11.73
C ARG A 77 1.12 2.72 -11.22
N LEU A 78 2.24 2.59 -10.50
CA LEU A 78 2.97 3.72 -9.94
C LEU A 78 3.93 4.37 -10.94
N LEU A 79 4.40 3.63 -11.96
CA LEU A 79 5.39 4.11 -12.92
C LEU A 79 5.00 5.43 -13.62
N PRO A 80 3.73 5.68 -14.01
CA PRO A 80 3.33 6.96 -14.59
C PRO A 80 3.52 8.17 -13.67
N ALA A 81 3.56 7.95 -12.35
CA ALA A 81 3.75 8.99 -11.33
C ALA A 81 5.22 9.09 -10.85
N ALA A 82 6.17 8.53 -11.60
CA ALA A 82 7.59 8.69 -11.28
C ALA A 82 7.99 10.18 -11.22
N GLY A 83 8.77 10.55 -10.20
CA GLY A 83 9.12 11.93 -9.88
C GLY A 83 8.09 12.69 -9.03
N GLU A 84 6.91 12.13 -8.78
CA GLU A 84 5.84 12.76 -7.99
C GLU A 84 5.82 12.32 -6.52
N LEU A 85 4.98 13.00 -5.72
CA LEU A 85 4.66 12.62 -4.34
C LEU A 85 3.34 11.84 -4.29
N ALA A 86 3.40 10.57 -3.86
CA ALA A 86 2.23 9.71 -3.78
C ALA A 86 1.19 10.27 -2.80
N GLY A 87 -0.05 10.44 -3.28
CA GLY A 87 -1.18 10.98 -2.51
C GLY A 87 -1.23 12.50 -2.37
N ALA A 88 -0.22 13.23 -2.88
CA ALA A 88 -0.19 14.69 -2.76
C ALA A 88 -1.38 15.38 -3.44
N GLY A 89 -1.97 14.76 -4.47
CA GLY A 89 -3.19 15.23 -5.13
C GLY A 89 -4.37 15.39 -4.17
N SER A 90 -4.40 14.65 -3.05
CA SER A 90 -5.44 14.78 -2.02
C SER A 90 -5.38 16.08 -1.21
N GLY A 91 -4.21 16.72 -1.12
CA GLY A 91 -3.95 17.84 -0.21
C GLY A 91 -3.98 17.47 1.29
N LEU A 92 -4.09 16.18 1.63
CA LEU A 92 -4.28 15.71 3.02
C LEU A 92 -3.12 14.84 3.52
N LEU A 93 -2.57 14.00 2.64
CA LEU A 93 -1.56 13.01 3.01
C LEU A 93 -0.53 12.84 1.92
N THR A 94 0.62 12.27 2.29
CA THR A 94 1.58 11.75 1.32
C THR A 94 2.26 10.49 1.85
N PHE A 95 2.48 9.54 0.94
CA PHE A 95 3.33 8.36 1.16
C PHE A 95 4.79 8.61 0.76
N GLY A 96 5.15 9.87 0.51
CA GLY A 96 6.47 10.29 0.05
C GLY A 96 6.67 10.13 -1.46
N PRO A 97 7.92 10.27 -1.94
CA PRO A 97 8.25 10.17 -3.36
C PRO A 97 7.95 8.79 -3.94
N VAL A 98 7.26 8.76 -5.09
CA VAL A 98 6.94 7.53 -5.83
C VAL A 98 8.21 6.75 -6.20
N ASP A 99 9.29 7.45 -6.51
CA ASP A 99 10.59 6.84 -6.86
C ASP A 99 11.14 5.91 -5.77
N GLY A 100 10.90 6.23 -4.50
CA GLY A 100 11.30 5.39 -3.38
C GLY A 100 10.56 4.05 -3.37
N TRP A 101 9.26 4.09 -3.68
CA TRP A 101 8.42 2.90 -3.82
C TRP A 101 8.83 2.07 -5.04
N LEU A 102 9.01 2.70 -6.20
CA LEU A 102 9.45 2.02 -7.42
C LEU A 102 10.80 1.30 -7.21
N ALA A 103 11.75 1.94 -6.53
CA ALA A 103 13.04 1.33 -6.23
C ALA A 103 12.91 0.16 -5.23
N ALA A 104 12.07 0.28 -4.19
CA ALA A 104 11.83 -0.78 -3.23
C ALA A 104 11.19 -2.01 -3.89
N ILE A 105 10.15 -1.78 -4.70
CA ILE A 105 9.47 -2.83 -5.45
C ILE A 105 10.44 -3.52 -6.42
N ARG A 106 11.24 -2.75 -7.16
CA ARG A 106 12.24 -3.29 -8.08
C ARG A 106 13.23 -4.21 -7.36
N ARG A 107 13.80 -3.76 -6.23
CA ARG A 107 14.72 -4.58 -5.43
C ARG A 107 14.09 -5.89 -4.98
N ALA A 108 12.83 -5.88 -4.54
CA ALA A 108 12.13 -7.09 -4.12
C ALA A 108 11.82 -8.05 -5.28
N LEU A 109 11.63 -7.52 -6.50
CA LEU A 109 11.41 -8.31 -7.71
C LEU A 109 12.72 -8.86 -8.32
N ASP A 110 13.87 -8.28 -7.99
CA ASP A 110 15.17 -8.74 -8.49
C ASP A 110 15.88 -9.70 -7.51
N ALA A 111 15.42 -9.77 -6.26
CA ALA A 111 15.81 -10.78 -5.26
C ALA A 111 15.16 -12.15 -5.55
#